data_AF-M6CYD2-F1
#
_entry.id   AF-M6CYD2-F1
#
_cell.length_a   1.000
_cell.length_b   1.000
_cell.length_c   1.000
_cell.angle_alpha   90.00
_cell.angle_beta   90.00
_cell.angle_gamma   90.00
#
_symmetry.space_group_name_H-M   'P 1'
#
loop_
_entity.id
_entity.type
_entity.pdbx_description
1 polymer ?
#
loop_
_entity_poly.entity_id
_entity_poly.type
_entity_poly.pdbx_seq_one_letter_code
_entity_poly.pdbx_strand_id
1 'polypeptide(L)'
;MTAKKSTPAYDKKALQEIADLLHEKKNVLLEKYAHWEDNSKPSGLKEMGDIADIASEINEETLSSVLSEAEIETIREIDVALEKIEDGTYGICEGTGKKIPIARLKAIPWTRYTVEYAETLSKSKGFARKSNAGSLTGTYKIPSDMDSMDE
;
A
#
# COMPACT_ATOMS: atom_id res chain seq x y z
N MET A 1 -1.78 -3.25 35.19
CA MET A 1 -2.82 -2.48 34.47
C MET A 1 -3.67 -3.48 33.73
N THR A 2 -4.89 -3.76 34.21
CA THR A 2 -5.72 -4.87 33.70
C THR A 2 -6.42 -4.44 32.41
N ALA A 3 -6.00 -5.00 31.27
CA ALA A 3 -6.66 -4.82 29.98
C ALA A 3 -8.13 -5.31 30.08
N LYS A 4 -9.07 -4.40 29.85
CA LYS A 4 -10.49 -4.74 29.71
C LYS A 4 -10.64 -5.52 28.39
N LYS A 5 -10.63 -6.85 28.46
CA LYS A 5 -10.97 -7.71 27.32
C LYS A 5 -12.38 -7.35 26.85
N SER A 6 -12.47 -6.79 25.65
CA SER A 6 -13.74 -6.37 25.07
C SER A 6 -14.54 -7.61 24.60
N THR A 7 -15.86 -7.52 24.59
CA THR A 7 -16.72 -8.63 24.16
C THR A 7 -16.52 -8.87 22.66
N PRO A 8 -16.10 -10.07 22.21
CA PRO A 8 -15.80 -10.32 20.81
C PRO A 8 -17.06 -10.21 19.95
N ALA A 9 -16.94 -9.50 18.82
CA ALA A 9 -18.07 -9.28 17.91
C ALA A 9 -18.50 -10.53 17.10
N TYR A 10 -17.67 -11.57 17.09
CA TYR A 10 -17.82 -12.81 16.29
C TYR A 10 -17.55 -14.07 17.12
N ASP A 11 -18.04 -15.21 16.62
CA ASP A 11 -17.80 -16.52 17.22
C ASP A 11 -16.31 -16.87 17.26
N LYS A 12 -15.87 -17.44 18.39
CA LYS A 12 -14.47 -17.83 18.62
C LYS A 12 -13.92 -18.78 17.54
N LYS A 13 -14.75 -19.70 17.01
CA LYS A 13 -14.38 -20.60 15.92
C LYS A 13 -14.10 -19.86 14.61
N ALA A 14 -14.94 -18.87 14.28
CA ALA A 14 -14.76 -18.08 13.06
C ALA A 14 -13.52 -17.17 13.15
N LEU A 15 -13.25 -16.61 14.33
CA LEU A 15 -12.03 -15.84 14.57
C LEU A 15 -10.77 -16.69 14.42
N GLN A 16 -10.81 -17.96 14.83
CA GLN A 16 -9.68 -18.87 14.69
C GLN A 16 -9.43 -19.24 13.22
N GLU A 17 -10.48 -19.54 12.45
CA GLU A 17 -10.37 -19.76 10.99
C GLU A 17 -9.76 -18.54 10.28
N ILE A 18 -10.15 -17.32 10.68
CA ILE A 18 -9.61 -16.09 10.12
C ILE A 18 -8.15 -15.86 10.56
N ALA A 19 -7.81 -16.15 11.81
CA ALA A 19 -6.44 -16.05 12.30
C ALA A 19 -5.49 -17.01 11.55
N ASP A 20 -5.94 -18.24 11.28
CA ASP A 20 -5.17 -19.21 10.50
C ASP A 20 -4.93 -18.69 9.06
N LEU A 21 -5.95 -18.10 8.42
CA LEU A 21 -5.82 -17.46 7.11
C LEU A 21 -4.84 -16.27 7.11
N LEU A 22 -4.84 -15.48 8.19
CA LEU A 22 -3.92 -14.35 8.35
C LEU A 22 -2.47 -14.82 8.49
N HIS A 23 -2.23 -15.85 9.29
CA HIS A 23 -0.89 -16.45 9.45
C HIS A 23 -0.37 -17.05 8.15
N GLU A 24 -1.20 -17.80 7.45
CA GLU A 24 -0.86 -18.37 6.13
C GLU A 24 -0.46 -17.26 5.16
N LYS A 25 -1.28 -16.20 5.07
CA LYS A 25 -1.00 -15.08 4.18
C LYS A 25 0.30 -14.34 4.55
N LYS A 26 0.55 -14.14 5.85
CA LYS A 26 1.78 -13.52 6.35
C LYS A 26 3.01 -14.33 5.97
N ASN A 27 2.96 -15.66 6.16
CA ASN A 27 4.07 -16.54 5.82
C ASN A 27 4.39 -16.47 4.32
N VAL A 28 3.38 -16.49 3.45
CA VAL A 28 3.57 -16.33 2.00
C VAL A 28 4.23 -14.99 1.64
N LEU A 29 3.82 -13.89 2.28
CA LEU A 29 4.42 -12.57 2.02
C LEU A 29 5.87 -12.48 2.54
N LEU A 30 6.16 -13.10 3.69
CA LEU A 30 7.51 -13.16 4.24
C LEU A 30 8.45 -14.01 3.38
N GLU A 31 7.98 -15.15 2.89
CA GLU A 31 8.76 -16.01 1.99
C GLU A 31 9.12 -15.30 0.69
N LYS A 32 8.15 -14.56 0.11
CA LYS A 32 8.41 -13.69 -1.05
C LYS A 32 9.50 -12.66 -0.75
N TYR A 33 9.44 -12.00 0.40
CA TYR A 33 10.42 -10.98 0.78
C TYR A 33 11.82 -11.59 0.95
N ALA A 34 11.92 -12.76 1.61
CA ALA A 34 13.17 -13.48 1.75
C ALA A 34 13.77 -13.90 0.39
N HIS A 35 12.93 -14.37 -0.54
CA HIS A 35 13.38 -14.68 -1.89
C HIS A 35 13.86 -13.44 -2.65
N TRP A 36 13.22 -12.28 -2.43
CA TRP A 36 13.62 -11.03 -3.07
C TRP A 36 14.99 -10.56 -2.58
N GLU A 37 15.28 -10.63 -1.28
CA GLU A 37 16.61 -10.28 -0.73
C GLU A 37 17.75 -11.13 -1.32
N ASP A 38 17.50 -12.40 -1.63
CA ASP A 38 18.52 -13.27 -2.24
C ASP A 38 18.74 -12.98 -3.73
N ASN A 39 17.68 -12.65 -4.49
CA ASN A 39 17.79 -12.28 -5.90
C ASN A 39 18.23 -10.83 -6.12
N SER A 40 18.00 -9.95 -5.14
CA SER A 40 18.32 -8.52 -5.22
C SER A 40 19.78 -8.23 -4.85
N LYS A 41 20.54 -9.22 -4.33
CA LYS A 41 22.00 -9.10 -4.20
C LYS A 41 22.58 -8.97 -5.61
N PRO A 42 23.18 -7.83 -5.98
CA PRO A 42 23.74 -7.69 -7.30
C PRO A 42 24.85 -8.73 -7.45
N SER A 43 24.69 -9.64 -8.39
CA SER A 43 25.76 -10.55 -8.81
C SER A 43 26.82 -9.75 -9.57
N GLY A 44 27.52 -8.84 -8.88
CA GLY A 44 28.79 -8.19 -9.23
C GLY A 44 28.94 -7.40 -10.53
N LEU A 45 28.04 -7.54 -11.50
CA LEU A 45 28.19 -7.07 -12.88
C LEU A 45 26.81 -6.77 -13.45
N LYS A 46 26.27 -5.57 -13.21
CA LYS A 46 25.20 -5.06 -14.07
C LYS A 46 25.88 -4.40 -15.27
N GLU A 47 25.57 -4.88 -16.47
CA GLU A 47 26.09 -4.36 -17.73
C GLU A 47 25.81 -2.87 -17.85
N MET A 48 26.79 -2.11 -18.35
CA MET A 48 26.56 -0.73 -18.78
C MET A 48 25.76 -0.79 -20.08
N GLY A 49 24.43 -0.90 -19.97
CA GLY A 49 23.50 -0.84 -21.09
C GLY A 49 23.44 0.56 -21.71
N ASP A 50 22.74 0.69 -22.84
CA ASP A 50 22.49 2.00 -23.43
C ASP A 50 21.47 2.82 -22.60
N ILE A 51 21.20 4.06 -23.00
CA ILE A 51 20.26 4.94 -22.27
C ILE A 51 18.86 4.32 -22.19
N ALA A 52 18.45 3.53 -23.19
CA ALA A 52 17.16 2.86 -23.20
C ALA A 52 17.12 1.69 -22.21
N ASP A 53 18.19 0.90 -22.15
CA ASP A 53 18.35 -0.19 -21.18
C ASP A 53 18.32 0.34 -19.75
N ILE A 54 19.10 1.39 -19.46
CA ILE A 54 19.13 2.03 -18.13
C ILE A 54 17.74 2.55 -17.75
N ALA A 55 17.02 3.18 -18.68
CA ALA A 55 15.66 3.66 -18.42
C ALA A 55 14.69 2.51 -18.11
N SER A 56 14.79 1.38 -18.84
CA SER A 56 13.97 0.19 -18.58
C SER A 56 14.25 -0.39 -17.20
N GLU A 57 15.53 -0.52 -16.84
CA GLU A 57 15.95 -1.04 -15.54
C GLU A 57 15.45 -0.17 -14.37
N ILE A 58 15.56 1.16 -14.48
CA ILE A 58 15.05 2.08 -13.45
C ILE A 58 13.53 1.94 -13.29
N ASN A 59 12.81 1.78 -14.40
CA ASN A 59 11.36 1.59 -14.36
C ASN A 59 11.00 0.26 -13.67
N GLU A 60 11.69 -0.83 -14.00
CA GLU A 60 11.50 -2.13 -13.35
C GLU A 60 11.79 -2.07 -11.85
N GLU A 61 12.90 -1.45 -11.45
CA GLU A 61 13.28 -1.25 -10.05
C GLU A 61 12.24 -0.41 -9.29
N THR A 62 11.74 0.65 -9.92
CA THR A 62 10.70 1.50 -9.32
C THR A 62 9.40 0.72 -9.12
N LEU A 63 8.98 -0.06 -10.11
CA LEU A 63 7.78 -0.89 -10.01
C LEU A 63 7.92 -1.95 -8.92
N SER A 64 9.06 -2.65 -8.84
CA SER A 64 9.30 -3.63 -7.79
C SER A 64 9.30 -2.99 -6.40
N SER A 65 9.89 -1.80 -6.27
CA SER A 65 9.91 -1.05 -5.00
C SER A 65 8.50 -0.71 -4.52
N VAL A 66 7.64 -0.17 -5.41
CA VAL A 66 6.25 0.18 -5.07
C VAL A 66 5.44 -1.06 -4.67
N LEU A 67 5.62 -2.18 -5.39
CA LEU A 67 4.95 -3.44 -5.05
C LEU A 67 5.40 -3.97 -3.69
N SER A 68 6.70 -3.92 -3.40
CA SER A 68 7.26 -4.37 -2.12
C SER A 68 6.72 -3.56 -0.94
N GLU A 69 6.58 -2.24 -1.09
CA GLU A 69 6.04 -1.39 -0.05
C GLU A 69 4.57 -1.69 0.24
N ALA A 70 3.78 -1.99 -0.80
CA ALA A 70 2.39 -2.43 -0.62
C ALA A 70 2.27 -3.78 0.09
N GLU A 71 3.19 -4.73 -0.19
CA GLU A 71 3.24 -6.01 0.50
C GLU A 71 3.65 -5.85 1.98
N ILE A 72 4.63 -4.98 2.28
CA ILE A 72 5.03 -4.63 3.66
C ILE A 72 3.86 -4.01 4.42
N GLU A 73 3.13 -3.08 3.81
CA GLU A 73 1.95 -2.48 4.43
C GLU A 73 0.88 -3.55 4.71
N THR A 74 0.69 -4.51 3.81
CA THR A 74 -0.22 -5.64 4.02
C THR A 74 0.21 -6.49 5.23
N ILE A 75 1.51 -6.76 5.41
CA ILE A 75 2.03 -7.49 6.59
C ILE A 75 1.69 -6.72 7.88
N ARG A 76 1.88 -5.39 7.88
CA ARG A 76 1.51 -4.56 9.04
C ARG A 76 0.02 -4.63 9.33
N GLU A 77 -0.83 -4.58 8.29
CA GLU A 77 -2.28 -4.71 8.45
C GLU A 77 -2.68 -6.08 9.02
N ILE A 78 -1.99 -7.16 8.61
CA ILE A 78 -2.18 -8.50 9.19
C ILE A 78 -1.82 -8.51 10.68
N ASP A 79 -0.70 -7.90 11.07
CA ASP A 79 -0.29 -7.86 12.47
C ASP A 79 -1.28 -7.11 13.36
N VAL A 80 -1.77 -5.96 12.88
CA VAL A 80 -2.84 -5.22 13.57
C VAL A 80 -4.14 -6.04 13.63
N ALA A 81 -4.47 -6.80 12.58
CA ALA A 81 -5.65 -7.66 12.58
C ALA A 81 -5.55 -8.77 13.64
N LEU A 82 -4.38 -9.40 13.79
CA LEU A 82 -4.12 -10.42 14.80
C LEU A 82 -4.23 -9.84 16.22
N GLU A 83 -3.61 -8.69 16.48
CA GLU A 83 -3.71 -8.00 17.78
C GLU A 83 -5.18 -7.70 18.14
N LYS A 84 -5.97 -7.23 17.18
CA LYS A 84 -7.41 -6.97 17.38
C LYS A 84 -8.22 -8.23 17.65
N ILE A 85 -7.81 -9.38 17.13
CA ILE A 85 -8.45 -10.67 17.45
C ILE A 85 -8.19 -11.02 18.92
N GLU A 86 -6.97 -10.79 19.42
CA GLU A 86 -6.62 -11.00 20.83
C GLU A 86 -7.39 -10.04 21.77
N ASP A 87 -7.53 -8.79 21.37
CA ASP A 87 -8.26 -7.75 22.12
C ASP A 87 -9.79 -7.89 22.05
N GLY A 88 -10.30 -8.69 21.12
CA GLY A 88 -11.73 -8.89 20.86
C GLY A 88 -12.41 -7.76 20.06
N THR A 89 -11.64 -6.80 19.53
CA THR A 89 -12.17 -5.67 18.74
C THR A 89 -12.18 -5.92 17.24
N TYR A 90 -11.78 -7.12 16.80
CA TYR A 90 -11.69 -7.50 15.40
C TYR A 90 -13.04 -7.42 14.66
N GLY A 91 -12.98 -7.02 13.39
CA GLY A 91 -14.14 -6.91 12.49
C GLY A 91 -15.02 -5.69 12.76
N ILE A 92 -14.51 -4.66 13.44
CA ILE A 92 -15.13 -3.33 13.54
C ILE A 92 -14.43 -2.38 12.57
N CYS A 93 -15.21 -1.69 11.73
CA CYS A 93 -14.72 -0.69 10.79
C CYS A 93 -14.16 0.52 11.52
N GLU A 94 -12.91 0.89 11.27
CA GLU A 94 -12.29 2.07 11.91
C GLU A 94 -12.88 3.41 11.45
N GLY A 95 -13.42 3.46 10.23
CA GLY A 95 -13.98 4.69 9.67
C GLY A 95 -15.40 4.99 10.11
N THR A 96 -16.20 3.94 10.35
CA THR A 96 -17.64 4.07 10.64
C THR A 96 -18.06 3.50 11.99
N GLY A 97 -17.20 2.73 12.66
CA GLY A 97 -17.53 1.98 13.88
C GLY A 97 -18.52 0.83 13.67
N LYS A 98 -18.92 0.54 12.43
CA LYS A 98 -19.87 -0.54 12.12
C LYS A 98 -19.18 -1.90 12.03
N LYS A 99 -19.93 -2.98 12.28
CA LYS A 99 -19.46 -4.36 12.08
C LYS A 99 -19.19 -4.65 10.59
N ILE A 100 -18.08 -5.32 10.30
CA ILE A 100 -17.67 -5.72 8.96
C ILE A 100 -18.37 -7.05 8.61
N PRO A 101 -18.99 -7.20 7.42
CA PRO A 101 -19.62 -8.47 7.03
C PRO A 101 -18.61 -9.64 7.06
N ILE A 102 -19.01 -10.78 7.63
CA ILE A 102 -18.16 -11.99 7.72
C ILE A 102 -17.68 -12.43 6.32
N ALA A 103 -18.55 -12.34 5.31
CA ALA A 103 -18.19 -12.68 3.93
C ALA A 103 -16.97 -11.88 3.43
N ARG A 104 -16.84 -10.60 3.83
CA ARG A 104 -15.68 -9.78 3.50
C ARG A 104 -14.44 -10.20 4.29
N LEU A 105 -14.58 -10.49 5.58
CA LEU A 105 -13.48 -10.95 6.42
C LEU A 105 -12.93 -12.30 5.94
N LYS A 106 -13.78 -13.18 5.40
CA LYS A 106 -13.34 -14.43 4.77
C LYS A 106 -12.61 -14.21 3.43
N ALA A 107 -12.98 -13.17 2.67
CA ALA A 107 -12.34 -12.87 1.40
C ALA A 107 -11.02 -12.08 1.55
N ILE A 108 -11.00 -11.10 2.46
CA ILE A 108 -9.86 -10.21 2.74
C ILE A 108 -9.76 -10.04 4.26
N PRO A 109 -9.04 -10.93 4.97
CA PRO A 109 -9.04 -10.95 6.43
C PRO A 109 -8.29 -9.79 7.09
N TRP A 110 -7.37 -9.11 6.40
CA TRP A 110 -6.63 -7.95 6.92
C TRP A 110 -7.37 -6.60 6.72
N THR A 111 -8.61 -6.63 6.18
CA THR A 111 -9.37 -5.40 5.89
C THR A 111 -9.71 -4.58 7.14
N ARG A 112 -9.34 -3.29 7.14
CA ARG A 112 -9.68 -2.32 8.21
C ARG A 112 -11.06 -1.67 8.08
N TYR A 113 -11.63 -1.71 6.88
CA TYR A 113 -12.84 -0.94 6.54
C TYR A 113 -13.95 -1.81 5.93
N THR A 114 -15.18 -1.33 5.99
CA THR A 114 -16.33 -1.85 5.22
C THR A 114 -16.23 -1.50 3.74
N VAL A 115 -16.99 -2.19 2.88
CA VAL A 115 -17.06 -1.89 1.42
C VAL A 115 -17.45 -0.44 1.17
N GLU A 116 -18.53 0.02 1.82
CA GLU A 116 -19.03 1.39 1.68
C GLU A 116 -17.95 2.43 1.99
N TYR A 117 -17.26 2.27 3.12
CA TYR A 117 -16.22 3.21 3.54
C TYR A 117 -14.94 3.13 2.69
N ALA A 118 -14.56 1.94 2.24
CA ALA A 118 -13.43 1.80 1.33
C ALA A 118 -13.71 2.48 -0.02
N GLU A 119 -14.95 2.39 -0.51
CA GLU A 119 -15.37 3.05 -1.75
C GLU A 119 -15.34 4.58 -1.61
N THR A 120 -15.84 5.14 -0.51
CA THR A 120 -15.81 6.59 -0.27
C THR A 120 -14.38 7.12 -0.17
N LEU A 121 -13.48 6.36 0.47
CA LEU A 121 -12.05 6.71 0.56
C LEU A 121 -11.37 6.70 -0.81
N SER A 122 -11.73 5.75 -1.68
CA SER A 122 -11.19 5.70 -3.05
C SER A 122 -11.64 6.90 -3.87
N LYS A 123 -12.92 7.28 -3.76
CA LYS A 123 -13.48 8.45 -4.43
C LYS A 123 -12.82 9.74 -3.94
N SER A 124 -12.65 9.92 -2.63
CA SER A 124 -12.07 11.15 -2.08
C SER A 124 -10.59 11.35 -2.47
N LYS A 125 -9.78 10.28 -2.51
CA LYS A 125 -8.38 10.34 -2.98
C LYS A 125 -8.26 10.76 -4.45
N GLY A 126 -9.25 10.45 -5.29
CA GLY A 126 -9.29 10.84 -6.71
C GLY A 126 -9.57 12.33 -6.96
N PHE A 127 -10.30 13.00 -6.06
CA PHE A 127 -10.70 14.41 -6.25
C PHE A 127 -9.66 15.44 -5.76
N ALA A 128 -8.74 15.06 -4.87
CA ALA A 128 -7.73 15.98 -4.31
C ALA A 128 -6.69 16.47 -5.34
N ARG A 129 -6.60 15.85 -6.52
CA ARG A 129 -5.65 16.25 -7.59
C ARG A 129 -6.15 17.37 -8.51
N LYS A 130 -7.38 17.89 -8.33
CA LYS A 130 -7.97 18.88 -9.26
C LYS A 130 -8.11 20.31 -8.71
N SER A 131 -7.71 20.60 -7.47
CA SER A 131 -7.96 21.93 -6.87
C SER A 131 -6.75 22.87 -6.79
N ASN A 132 -5.65 22.60 -7.51
CA ASN A 132 -4.56 23.57 -7.62
C ASN A 132 -4.03 23.71 -9.06
N ALA A 133 -4.92 24.05 -9.99
CA ALA A 133 -4.53 24.70 -11.23
C ALA A 133 -4.37 26.21 -10.96
N GLY A 134 -3.37 26.55 -10.14
CA GLY A 134 -2.81 27.90 -10.16
C GLY A 134 -2.17 28.10 -11.53
N SER A 135 -2.70 29.05 -12.30
CA SER A 135 -2.25 29.40 -13.65
C SER A 135 -0.73 29.63 -13.69
N LEU A 136 0.04 28.66 -14.20
CA LEU A 136 1.48 28.79 -14.45
C LEU A 136 1.78 29.47 -15.79
N THR A 137 0.92 30.37 -16.27
CA THR A 137 1.23 31.27 -17.38
C THR A 137 2.14 32.40 -16.88
N GLY A 138 3.31 32.05 -16.36
CA GLY A 138 4.42 32.98 -16.25
C GLY A 138 4.95 33.20 -17.66
N THR A 139 4.47 34.26 -18.33
CA THR A 139 5.02 34.68 -19.62
C THR A 139 6.46 35.15 -19.39
N TYR A 140 7.42 34.26 -19.60
CA TYR A 140 8.83 34.62 -19.65
C TYR A 140 9.04 35.44 -20.93
N LYS A 141 9.18 36.76 -20.81
CA LYS A 141 9.55 37.62 -21.93
C LYS A 141 10.99 37.31 -22.31
N ILE A 142 11.18 36.68 -23.46
CA ILE A 142 12.48 36.54 -24.13
C ILE A 142 12.95 37.97 -24.44
N PRO A 143 14.12 38.42 -23.92
CA PRO A 143 14.68 39.72 -24.28
C PRO A 143 14.96 39.78 -25.78
N SER A 144 14.61 40.88 -26.43
CA SER A 144 14.73 41.13 -27.87
C SER A 144 16.16 41.31 -28.39
N ASP A 145 17.17 41.18 -27.52
CA ASP A 145 18.54 41.66 -27.80
C ASP A 145 19.51 40.48 -28.06
N MET A 146 19.05 39.45 -28.79
CA MET A 146 19.86 38.31 -29.23
C MET A 146 19.98 38.18 -30.77
N ASP A 147 19.66 39.24 -31.51
CA ASP A 147 19.85 39.33 -32.98
C ASP A 147 21.01 40.28 -33.35
N SER A 148 22.12 40.25 -32.60
CA SER A 148 23.34 41.01 -32.94
C SER A 148 24.57 40.13 -32.86
N MET A 149 24.62 39.10 -33.70
CA MET A 149 25.85 38.35 -33.96
C MET A 149 25.81 37.71 -35.34
N ASP A 150 25.71 38.54 -36.38
CA ASP A 150 26.19 38.23 -37.72
C ASP A 150 27.02 39.42 -38.24
N GLU A 151 28.27 39.08 -38.61
CA GLU A 151 29.38 39.85 -39.23
C GLU A 151 30.14 40.93 -38.44
#